data_AF-A0A924I225-F1
#
_entry.id   AF-A0A924I225-F1
#
_cell.length_a   1.000
_cell.length_b   1.000
_cell.length_c   1.000
_cell.angle_alpha   90.00
_cell.angle_beta   90.00
_cell.angle_gamma   90.00
#
_symmetry.space_group_name_H-M   'P 1'
#
loop_
_entity.id
_entity.type
_entity.pdbx_description
1 polymer ?
#
loop_
_entity_poly.entity_id
_entity_poly.type
_entity_poly.pdbx_seq_one_letter_code
_entity_poly.pdbx_strand_id
1 'polypeptide(L)'
;MNVVVFILSVIATAGLTMVGTAVLVFTVPSDTGILLGVAASGFIVMSVTPAILGSFAAYWDLRADSQSRRYVTRLLVTIGGLNLLAVASIVGYSVVESVAVWVPIALIGVPLALAAVAMPIDRAVFRWEQPHQPFAPAWIPVPARVIQRKILIVAGVLVVTMLVSTLFSLPVSRKLPGLLLLAASFSLMVAAVTCLIVALPLNNSMREITRRDLTPTVTRAIFARKPVELSGDAPQIAVRVATMLAVTSPFQLGYGVLSVSGLSLQWVRGVALNEGGEFARIALSVLVPLMFFSVGLLGLRIRRVRRYVRDHDELLQDVETPSVDPALPLNN
;
A
#
# COMPACT_ATOMS: atom_id res chain seq x y z
N MET A 1 -8.79 12.62 3.36
CA MET A 1 -9.38 11.29 3.15
C MET A 1 -9.96 10.80 4.47
N ASN A 2 -11.29 10.71 4.53
CA ASN A 2 -11.97 10.13 5.68
C ASN A 2 -11.49 8.69 5.86
N VAL A 3 -10.98 8.36 7.05
CA VAL A 3 -10.51 7.02 7.43
C VAL A 3 -11.54 5.95 7.07
N VAL A 4 -12.83 6.30 7.16
CA VAL A 4 -13.96 5.47 6.77
C VAL A 4 -13.95 5.09 5.28
N VAL A 5 -13.71 6.04 4.36
CA VAL A 5 -13.68 5.75 2.91
C VAL A 5 -12.53 4.81 2.57
N PHE A 6 -11.39 4.99 3.24
CA PHE A 6 -10.26 4.09 3.09
C PHE A 6 -10.56 2.68 3.59
N ILE A 7 -11.15 2.56 4.78
CA ILE A 7 -11.54 1.27 5.34
C ILE A 7 -12.56 0.58 4.44
N LEU A 8 -13.57 1.31 3.95
CA LEU A 8 -14.57 0.79 3.03
C LEU A 8 -13.97 0.34 1.71
N SER A 9 -12.99 1.06 1.15
CA SER A 9 -12.33 0.64 -0.08
C SER A 9 -11.50 -0.63 0.12
N VAL A 10 -10.77 -0.75 1.23
CA VAL A 10 -10.04 -1.97 1.58
C VAL A 10 -10.99 -3.15 1.76
N ILE A 11 -12.10 -2.97 2.48
CA ILE A 11 -13.11 -4.03 2.68
C ILE A 11 -13.74 -4.42 1.35
N ALA A 12 -14.11 -3.45 0.50
CA ALA A 12 -14.69 -3.72 -0.81
C ALA A 12 -13.71 -4.48 -1.73
N THR A 13 -12.45 -4.04 -1.80
CA THR A 13 -11.41 -4.73 -2.58
C THR A 13 -11.14 -6.13 -2.03
N ALA A 14 -11.05 -6.30 -0.71
CA ALA A 14 -10.83 -7.60 -0.09
C ALA A 14 -12.01 -8.55 -0.34
N GLY A 15 -13.25 -8.07 -0.14
CA GLY A 15 -14.47 -8.83 -0.40
C GLY A 15 -14.59 -9.22 -1.86
N LEU A 16 -14.32 -8.31 -2.79
CA LEU A 16 -14.30 -8.59 -4.22
C LEU A 16 -13.25 -9.64 -4.57
N THR A 17 -12.04 -9.51 -4.04
CA THR A 17 -10.95 -10.45 -4.26
C THR A 17 -11.33 -11.84 -3.75
N MET A 18 -11.93 -11.91 -2.56
CA MET A 18 -12.37 -13.16 -1.95
C MET A 18 -13.48 -13.83 -2.76
N VAL A 19 -14.53 -13.08 -3.13
CA VAL A 19 -15.66 -13.60 -3.90
C VAL A 19 -15.21 -14.05 -5.28
N GLY A 20 -14.43 -13.24 -6.00
CA GLY A 20 -13.97 -13.63 -7.34
C GLY A 20 -13.00 -14.81 -7.32
N THR A 21 -12.13 -14.91 -6.30
CA THR A 21 -11.29 -16.11 -6.12
C THR A 21 -12.13 -17.33 -5.78
N ALA A 22 -13.15 -17.19 -4.93
CA ALA A 22 -14.06 -18.29 -4.62
C ALA A 22 -14.83 -18.76 -5.86
N VAL A 23 -15.33 -17.84 -6.70
CA VAL A 23 -15.96 -18.17 -7.97
C VAL A 23 -15.01 -19.00 -8.83
N LEU A 24 -13.77 -18.54 -9.02
CA LEU A 24 -12.76 -19.30 -9.78
C LEU A 24 -12.52 -20.72 -9.24
N VAL A 25 -12.44 -20.87 -7.92
CA VAL A 25 -12.19 -22.16 -7.27
C VAL A 25 -13.40 -23.10 -7.37
N PHE A 26 -14.63 -22.59 -7.22
CA PHE A 26 -15.83 -23.43 -7.21
C PHE A 26 -16.35 -23.78 -8.59
N THR A 27 -15.94 -23.08 -9.64
CA THR A 27 -16.44 -23.33 -11.01
C THR A 27 -15.64 -24.34 -11.82
N VAL A 28 -14.49 -24.85 -11.32
CA VAL A 28 -13.52 -25.57 -12.18
C VAL A 28 -13.05 -26.90 -11.56
N PRO A 29 -12.75 -27.93 -12.39
CA PRO A 29 -12.13 -29.18 -11.96
C PRO A 29 -10.78 -28.99 -11.25
N SER A 30 -10.44 -29.92 -10.35
CA SER A 30 -9.29 -29.85 -9.42
C SER A 30 -7.89 -29.89 -10.07
N ASP A 31 -7.80 -30.24 -11.36
CA ASP A 31 -6.54 -30.73 -11.94
C ASP A 31 -5.71 -29.62 -12.61
N THR A 32 -6.21 -28.39 -12.67
CA THR A 32 -5.59 -27.27 -13.44
C THR A 32 -5.01 -26.17 -12.55
N GLY A 33 -4.31 -26.60 -11.48
CA GLY A 33 -3.81 -25.71 -10.43
C GLY A 33 -2.92 -24.54 -10.89
N ILE A 34 -2.08 -24.73 -11.92
CA ILE A 34 -1.22 -23.65 -12.46
C ILE A 34 -2.05 -22.59 -13.18
N LEU A 35 -2.93 -23.00 -14.08
CA LEU A 35 -3.74 -22.08 -14.87
C LEU A 35 -4.71 -21.30 -13.98
N LEU A 36 -5.33 -21.97 -12.99
CA LEU A 36 -6.16 -21.33 -11.97
C LEU A 36 -5.36 -20.29 -11.17
N GLY A 37 -4.14 -20.63 -10.75
CA GLY A 37 -3.28 -19.70 -10.02
C GLY A 37 -2.88 -18.46 -10.83
N VAL A 38 -2.62 -18.62 -12.14
CA VAL A 38 -2.36 -17.51 -13.06
C VAL A 38 -3.59 -16.63 -13.22
N ALA A 39 -4.78 -17.21 -13.41
CA ALA A 39 -6.04 -16.48 -13.50
C ALA A 39 -6.37 -15.72 -12.21
N ALA A 40 -6.21 -16.36 -11.05
CA ALA A 40 -6.41 -15.75 -9.73
C ALA A 40 -5.43 -14.59 -9.50
N SER A 41 -4.16 -14.75 -9.88
CA SER A 41 -3.16 -13.68 -9.81
C SER A 41 -3.53 -12.49 -10.68
N GLY A 42 -4.00 -12.74 -11.91
CA GLY A 42 -4.53 -11.71 -12.80
C GLY A 42 -5.70 -10.97 -12.16
N PHE A 43 -6.66 -11.70 -11.60
CA PHE A 43 -7.83 -11.11 -10.93
C PHE A 43 -7.45 -10.24 -9.72
N ILE A 44 -6.46 -10.66 -8.91
CA ILE A 44 -5.94 -9.85 -7.80
C ILE A 44 -5.33 -8.54 -8.31
N VAL A 45 -4.46 -8.60 -9.32
CA VAL A 45 -3.82 -7.40 -9.92
C VAL A 45 -4.87 -6.41 -10.41
N MET A 46 -5.91 -6.92 -11.07
CA MET A 46 -6.99 -6.10 -11.59
C MET A 46 -7.88 -5.52 -10.48
N SER A 47 -8.15 -6.29 -9.42
CA SER A 47 -8.96 -5.85 -8.27
C SER A 47 -8.26 -4.78 -7.43
N VAL A 48 -6.93 -4.80 -7.35
CA VAL A 48 -6.12 -3.83 -6.60
C VAL A 48 -5.88 -2.54 -7.41
N THR A 49 -5.93 -2.61 -8.74
CA THR A 49 -5.67 -1.47 -9.63
C THR A 49 -6.51 -0.22 -9.31
N PRO A 50 -7.84 -0.29 -9.12
CA PRO A 50 -8.65 0.88 -8.80
C PRO A 50 -8.20 1.57 -7.51
N ALA A 51 -7.82 0.79 -6.49
CA ALA A 51 -7.34 1.32 -5.22
C ALA A 51 -5.99 2.04 -5.38
N ILE A 52 -5.09 1.48 -6.21
CA ILE A 52 -3.82 2.13 -6.56
C ILE A 52 -4.10 3.45 -7.29
N LEU A 53 -4.89 3.42 -8.36
CA LEU A 53 -5.19 4.60 -9.17
C LEU A 53 -5.88 5.70 -8.36
N GLY A 54 -6.87 5.34 -7.54
CA GLY A 54 -7.55 6.28 -6.64
C GLY A 54 -6.59 6.88 -5.60
N SER A 55 -5.68 6.07 -5.04
CA SER A 55 -4.63 6.58 -4.15
C SER A 55 -3.74 7.59 -4.88
N PHE A 56 -3.23 7.27 -6.07
CA PHE A 56 -2.39 8.19 -6.84
C PHE A 56 -3.12 9.50 -7.20
N ALA A 57 -4.38 9.41 -7.63
CA ALA A 57 -5.20 10.57 -7.98
C ALA A 57 -5.51 11.46 -6.76
N ALA A 58 -5.69 10.88 -5.57
CA ALA A 58 -5.94 11.62 -4.34
C ALA A 58 -4.69 12.29 -3.74
N TYR A 59 -3.49 11.81 -4.07
CA TYR A 59 -2.23 12.30 -3.49
C TYR A 59 -1.49 13.32 -4.36
N TRP A 60 -1.63 13.27 -5.69
CA TRP A 60 -0.88 14.13 -6.61
C TRP A 60 -1.80 15.00 -7.47
N ASP A 61 -1.53 16.31 -7.52
CA ASP A 61 -2.07 17.13 -8.60
C ASP A 61 -1.30 16.84 -9.91
N LEU A 62 -1.87 15.93 -10.70
CA LEU A 62 -1.27 15.42 -11.94
C LEU A 62 -1.16 16.50 -13.05
N ARG A 63 -1.73 17.70 -12.84
CA ARG A 63 -1.88 18.72 -13.89
C ARG A 63 -0.87 19.85 -13.81
N ALA A 64 -0.22 20.04 -12.65
CA ALA A 64 0.61 21.22 -12.35
C ALA A 64 1.94 21.28 -13.12
N ASP A 65 2.59 20.13 -13.38
CA ASP A 65 3.92 20.10 -14.01
C ASP A 65 4.03 19.09 -15.17
N SER A 66 4.78 19.48 -16.20
CA SER A 66 5.09 18.68 -17.39
C SER A 66 5.88 17.41 -17.08
N GLN A 67 6.77 17.44 -16.07
CA GLN A 67 7.51 16.24 -15.65
C GLN A 67 6.61 15.26 -14.90
N SER A 68 5.72 15.77 -14.04
CA SER A 68 4.71 14.97 -13.34
C SER A 68 3.82 14.24 -14.33
N ARG A 69 3.35 14.91 -15.39
CA ARG A 69 2.54 14.27 -16.46
C ARG A 69 3.25 13.07 -17.09
N ARG A 70 4.54 13.20 -17.44
CA ARG A 70 5.31 12.07 -18.03
C ARG A 70 5.42 10.88 -17.08
N TYR A 71 5.65 11.14 -15.78
CA TYR A 71 5.71 10.07 -14.78
C TYR A 71 4.36 9.36 -14.64
N VAL A 72 3.28 10.13 -14.58
CA VAL A 72 1.91 9.63 -14.48
C VAL A 72 1.52 8.83 -15.71
N THR A 73 1.82 9.30 -16.92
CA THR A 73 1.57 8.54 -18.15
C THR A 73 2.30 7.21 -18.13
N ARG A 74 3.57 7.17 -17.69
CA ARG A 74 4.31 5.90 -17.57
C ARG A 74 3.65 4.96 -16.56
N LEU A 75 3.25 5.48 -15.40
CA LEU A 75 2.55 4.71 -14.38
C LEU A 75 1.23 4.14 -14.92
N LEU A 76 0.42 4.96 -15.60
CA LEU A 76 -0.83 4.54 -16.23
C LEU A 76 -0.61 3.50 -17.32
N VAL A 77 0.44 3.64 -18.14
CA VAL A 77 0.81 2.65 -19.16
C VAL A 77 1.24 1.33 -18.49
N THR A 78 2.04 1.38 -17.42
CA THR A 78 2.45 0.18 -16.68
C THR A 78 1.24 -0.52 -16.05
N ILE A 79 0.38 0.22 -15.37
CA ILE A 79 -0.85 -0.32 -14.76
C ILE A 79 -1.77 -0.87 -15.84
N GLY A 80 -1.99 -0.13 -16.94
CA GLY A 80 -2.81 -0.57 -18.06
C GLY A 80 -2.28 -1.86 -18.71
N GLY A 81 -0.97 -1.96 -18.90
CA GLY A 81 -0.31 -3.17 -19.39
C GLY A 81 -0.48 -4.36 -18.46
N LEU A 82 -0.34 -4.16 -17.14
CA LEU A 82 -0.59 -5.21 -16.14
C LEU A 82 -2.05 -5.67 -16.13
N ASN A 83 -3.01 -4.75 -16.31
CA ASN A 83 -4.43 -5.10 -16.40
C ASN A 83 -4.74 -5.85 -17.70
N LEU A 84 -4.11 -5.48 -18.82
CA LEU A 84 -4.26 -6.22 -20.07
C LEU A 84 -3.74 -7.66 -19.95
N LEU A 85 -2.58 -7.84 -19.30
CA LEU A 85 -2.06 -9.17 -18.98
C LEU A 85 -3.00 -9.95 -18.05
N ALA A 86 -3.58 -9.30 -17.05
CA ALA A 86 -4.57 -9.91 -16.16
C ALA A 86 -5.82 -10.39 -16.91
N VAL A 87 -6.37 -9.56 -17.81
CA VAL A 87 -7.51 -9.91 -18.67
C VAL A 87 -7.15 -11.09 -19.57
N ALA A 88 -6.00 -11.04 -20.25
CA ALA A 88 -5.54 -12.14 -21.09
C ALA A 88 -5.40 -13.45 -20.31
N SER A 89 -4.91 -13.37 -19.06
CA SER A 89 -4.79 -14.53 -18.16
C SER A 89 -6.16 -15.14 -17.82
N ILE A 90 -7.14 -14.31 -17.46
CA ILE A 90 -8.50 -14.76 -17.09
C ILE A 90 -9.23 -15.34 -18.32
N VAL A 91 -9.12 -14.67 -19.47
CA VAL A 91 -9.75 -15.14 -20.73
C VAL A 91 -9.10 -16.42 -21.20
N GLY A 92 -7.76 -16.48 -21.24
CA GLY A 92 -7.03 -17.69 -21.63
C GLY A 92 -7.39 -18.88 -20.76
N TYR A 93 -7.45 -18.67 -19.44
CA TYR A 93 -7.94 -19.68 -18.50
C TYR A 93 -9.37 -20.13 -18.83
N SER A 94 -10.29 -19.19 -19.04
CA SER A 94 -11.69 -19.49 -19.31
C SER A 94 -11.90 -20.29 -20.60
N VAL A 95 -11.08 -20.03 -21.63
CA VAL A 95 -11.11 -20.75 -22.90
C VAL A 95 -10.57 -22.17 -22.75
N VAL A 96 -9.43 -22.34 -22.06
CA VAL A 96 -8.79 -23.66 -21.87
C VAL A 96 -9.68 -24.57 -21.01
N GLU A 97 -10.22 -24.05 -19.92
CA GLU A 97 -11.05 -24.80 -18.98
C GLU A 97 -12.53 -24.86 -19.37
N SER A 98 -12.90 -24.27 -20.52
CA SER A 98 -14.29 -24.19 -21.00
C SER A 98 -15.26 -23.63 -19.94
N VAL A 99 -14.81 -22.64 -19.16
CA VAL A 99 -15.61 -22.02 -18.10
C VAL A 99 -16.78 -21.27 -18.73
N ALA A 100 -17.93 -21.28 -18.05
CA ALA A 100 -19.10 -20.54 -18.49
C ALA A 100 -18.77 -19.06 -18.76
N VAL A 101 -19.21 -18.55 -19.92
CA VAL A 101 -18.85 -17.21 -20.44
C VAL A 101 -19.13 -16.07 -19.46
N TRP A 102 -20.11 -16.23 -18.57
CA TRP A 102 -20.43 -15.22 -17.56
C TRP A 102 -19.30 -15.04 -16.51
N VAL A 103 -18.47 -16.05 -16.24
CA VAL A 103 -17.40 -16.00 -15.24
C VAL A 103 -16.31 -14.98 -15.62
N PRO A 104 -15.63 -15.07 -16.79
CA PRO A 104 -14.67 -14.03 -17.18
C PRO A 104 -15.33 -12.66 -17.32
N ILE A 105 -16.58 -12.59 -17.79
CA ILE A 105 -17.33 -11.33 -17.86
C ILE A 105 -17.51 -10.71 -16.47
N ALA A 106 -17.88 -11.50 -15.46
CA ALA A 106 -18.04 -11.00 -14.10
C ALA A 106 -16.70 -10.61 -13.47
N LEU A 107 -15.68 -11.47 -13.62
CA LEU A 107 -14.35 -11.23 -13.06
C LEU A 107 -13.67 -10.00 -13.66
N ILE A 108 -13.91 -9.69 -14.94
CA ILE A 108 -13.38 -8.50 -15.61
C ILE A 108 -14.31 -7.30 -15.40
N GLY A 109 -15.59 -7.49 -15.64
CA GLY A 109 -16.59 -6.43 -15.62
C GLY A 109 -16.74 -5.77 -14.26
N VAL A 110 -16.70 -6.53 -13.15
CA VAL A 110 -16.90 -5.96 -11.81
C VAL A 110 -15.74 -5.05 -11.39
N PRO A 111 -14.45 -5.45 -11.43
CA PRO A 111 -13.33 -4.54 -11.15
C PRO A 111 -13.29 -3.34 -12.09
N LEU A 112 -13.63 -3.53 -13.37
CA LEU A 112 -13.65 -2.43 -14.35
C LEU A 112 -14.77 -1.42 -14.03
N ALA A 113 -15.96 -1.92 -13.68
CA ALA A 113 -17.08 -1.08 -13.26
C ALA A 113 -16.75 -0.33 -11.97
N LEU A 114 -16.12 -0.98 -10.99
CA LEU A 114 -15.63 -0.33 -9.77
C LEU A 114 -14.59 0.74 -10.07
N ALA A 115 -13.66 0.49 -11.00
CA ALA A 115 -12.70 1.49 -11.47
C ALA A 115 -13.43 2.70 -12.09
N ALA A 116 -14.40 2.45 -12.96
CA ALA A 116 -15.18 3.47 -13.64
C ALA A 116 -16.02 4.32 -12.66
N VAL A 117 -16.55 3.70 -11.59
CA VAL A 117 -17.30 4.38 -10.53
C VAL A 117 -16.39 5.12 -9.53
N ALA A 118 -15.20 4.59 -9.25
CA ALA A 118 -14.24 5.22 -8.34
C ALA A 118 -13.72 6.56 -8.88
N MET A 119 -13.48 6.67 -10.20
CA MET A 119 -12.99 7.91 -10.83
C MET A 119 -13.87 9.15 -10.60
N PRO A 120 -15.19 9.13 -10.83
CA PRO A 120 -16.06 10.27 -10.58
C PRO A 120 -16.23 10.56 -9.09
N ILE A 121 -16.27 9.52 -8.23
CA ILE A 121 -16.33 9.71 -6.77
C ILE A 121 -15.11 10.46 -6.29
N ASP A 122 -13.93 10.11 -6.76
CA ASP A 122 -12.68 10.77 -6.36
C ASP A 122 -12.68 12.25 -6.75
N ARG A 123 -13.16 12.58 -7.96
CA ARG A 123 -13.35 13.98 -8.39
C ARG A 123 -14.36 14.73 -7.53
N ALA A 124 -15.46 14.07 -7.15
CA ALA A 124 -16.48 14.68 -6.30
C ALA A 124 -15.93 14.95 -4.90
N VAL A 125 -15.27 13.97 -4.28
CA VAL A 125 -14.61 14.10 -2.97
C VAL A 125 -13.55 15.19 -3.00
N PHE A 126 -12.75 15.25 -4.07
CA PHE A 126 -11.74 16.29 -4.24
C PHE A 126 -12.34 17.70 -4.26
N ARG A 127 -13.43 17.91 -5.01
CA ARG A 127 -14.14 19.20 -5.05
C ARG A 127 -14.74 19.60 -3.71
N TRP A 128 -15.16 18.62 -2.91
CA TRP A 128 -15.70 18.84 -1.56
C TRP A 128 -14.62 19.12 -0.51
N GLU A 129 -13.44 18.50 -0.63
CA GLU A 129 -12.31 18.72 0.28
C GLU A 129 -11.58 20.05 0.03
N GLN A 130 -11.67 20.64 -1.18
CA GLN A 130 -10.96 21.90 -1.53
C GLN A 130 -11.34 23.12 -0.67
N PRO A 131 -12.63 23.42 -0.40
CA PRO A 131 -13.02 24.59 0.39
C PRO A 131 -12.78 24.45 1.89
N HIS A 132 -12.61 23.20 2.37
CA HIS A 132 -12.54 22.88 3.80
C HIS A 132 -11.11 22.56 4.27
N GLN A 133 -10.08 22.95 3.52
CA GLN A 133 -8.70 22.74 3.97
C GLN A 133 -8.45 23.60 5.21
N PRO A 134 -8.29 22.99 6.41
CA PRO A 134 -7.95 23.76 7.60
C PRO A 134 -6.61 24.44 7.36
N PHE A 135 -6.39 25.62 7.96
CA PHE A 135 -5.09 26.26 8.02
C PHE A 135 -4.03 25.21 8.37
N ALA A 136 -3.03 25.03 7.49
CA ALA A 136 -1.99 24.04 7.68
C ALA A 136 -1.30 24.34 9.03
N PRO A 137 -1.45 23.49 10.05
CA PRO A 137 -0.83 23.74 11.34
C PRO A 137 0.69 23.81 11.16
N ALA A 138 1.35 24.55 12.05
CA ALA A 138 2.81 24.58 12.08
C ALA A 138 3.35 23.15 12.08
N TRP A 139 4.34 22.88 11.22
CA TRP A 139 4.91 21.55 11.11
C TRP A 139 5.61 21.18 12.41
N ILE A 140 5.26 20.02 12.99
CA ILE A 140 5.87 19.51 14.21
C ILE A 140 6.47 18.12 13.92
N PRO A 141 7.75 17.88 14.25
CA PRO A 141 8.36 16.56 14.14
C PRO A 141 7.58 15.51 14.94
N VAL A 142 7.41 14.31 14.37
CA VAL A 142 6.72 13.22 15.06
C VAL A 142 7.57 12.72 16.23
N PRO A 143 7.09 12.80 17.49
CA PRO A 143 7.90 12.41 18.64
C PRO A 143 8.09 10.89 18.69
N ALA A 144 9.27 10.45 19.15
CA ALA A 144 9.64 9.04 19.23
C ALA A 144 8.63 8.18 20.03
N ARG A 145 8.02 8.75 21.08
CA ARG A 145 7.00 8.08 21.90
C ARG A 145 5.75 7.70 21.10
N VAL A 146 5.34 8.54 20.12
CA VAL A 146 4.20 8.23 19.24
C VAL A 146 4.56 7.06 18.32
N ILE A 147 5.78 7.03 17.79
CA ILE A 147 6.26 5.92 16.95
C ILE A 147 6.31 4.62 17.77
N GLN A 148 6.87 4.66 18.98
CA GLN A 148 6.93 3.50 19.88
C GLN A 148 5.53 2.97 20.23
N ARG A 149 4.58 3.85 20.58
CA ARG A 149 3.19 3.46 20.84
C ARG A 149 2.55 2.78 19.62
N LYS A 150 2.80 3.31 18.42
CA LYS A 150 2.32 2.75 17.15
C LYS A 150 2.90 1.35 16.89
N ILE A 151 4.19 1.13 17.16
CA ILE A 151 4.84 -0.18 17.07
C ILE A 151 4.24 -1.16 18.10
N LEU A 152 4.04 -0.71 19.34
CA LEU A 152 3.42 -1.52 20.39
C LEU A 152 1.98 -1.92 20.06
N ILE A 153 1.21 -1.05 19.41
CA ILE A 153 -0.14 -1.39 18.93
C ILE A 153 -0.06 -2.52 17.89
N VAL A 154 0.82 -2.41 16.89
CA VAL A 154 0.98 -3.46 15.87
C VAL A 154 1.42 -4.79 16.51
N ALA A 155 2.40 -4.75 17.41
CA ALA A 155 2.88 -5.95 18.12
C ALA A 155 1.78 -6.56 19.02
N GLY A 156 1.01 -5.72 19.73
CA GLY A 156 -0.11 -6.15 20.55
C GLY A 156 -1.21 -6.80 19.72
N VAL A 157 -1.60 -6.19 18.59
CA VAL A 157 -2.59 -6.76 17.67
C VAL A 157 -2.11 -8.09 17.09
N LEU A 158 -0.82 -8.21 16.73
CA LEU A 158 -0.24 -9.47 16.27
C LEU A 158 -0.43 -10.57 17.33
N VAL A 159 0.01 -10.32 18.58
CA VAL A 159 -0.09 -11.30 19.67
C VAL A 159 -1.55 -11.66 19.99
N VAL A 160 -2.42 -10.67 20.14
CA VAL A 160 -3.85 -10.88 20.44
C VAL A 160 -4.52 -11.67 19.31
N THR A 161 -4.30 -11.27 18.05
CA THR A 161 -4.89 -11.97 16.90
C THR A 161 -4.35 -13.40 16.79
N MET A 162 -3.08 -13.64 17.11
CA MET A 162 -2.50 -14.98 17.11
C MET A 162 -3.18 -15.87 18.17
N LEU A 163 -3.36 -15.37 19.39
CA LEU A 163 -4.06 -16.08 20.46
C LEU A 163 -5.52 -16.38 20.08
N VAL A 164 -6.25 -15.37 19.62
CA VAL A 164 -7.65 -15.50 19.19
C VAL A 164 -7.76 -16.49 18.03
N SER A 165 -6.93 -16.35 16.98
CA SER A 165 -6.96 -17.26 15.82
C SER A 165 -6.61 -18.69 16.20
N THR A 166 -5.70 -18.88 17.16
CA THR A 166 -5.36 -20.21 17.69
C THR A 166 -6.57 -20.82 18.39
N LEU A 167 -7.23 -20.08 19.29
CA LEU A 167 -8.42 -20.54 20.01
C LEU A 167 -9.59 -20.87 19.06
N PHE A 168 -9.85 -20.01 18.07
CA PHE A 168 -10.92 -20.23 17.07
C PHE A 168 -10.63 -21.40 16.12
N SER A 169 -9.37 -21.77 15.92
CA SER A 169 -9.00 -22.85 15.00
C SER A 169 -8.99 -24.24 15.66
N LEU A 170 -9.03 -24.31 17.00
CA LEU A 170 -9.09 -25.57 17.77
C LEU A 170 -10.23 -26.53 17.33
N PRO A 171 -11.47 -26.07 17.07
CA PRO A 171 -12.54 -26.98 16.64
C PRO A 171 -12.38 -27.48 15.20
N VAL A 172 -11.61 -26.80 14.35
CA VAL A 172 -11.53 -27.07 12.91
C VAL A 172 -10.44 -28.08 12.55
N SER A 173 -9.32 -28.09 13.29
CA SER A 173 -8.18 -28.96 12.99
C SER A 173 -7.59 -29.59 14.25
N ARG A 174 -7.48 -30.92 14.26
CA ARG A 174 -6.77 -31.66 15.31
C ARG A 174 -5.24 -31.66 15.13
N LYS A 175 -4.73 -31.21 13.99
CA LYS A 175 -3.29 -31.16 13.69
C LYS A 175 -2.70 -29.83 14.17
N LEU A 176 -1.98 -29.87 15.29
CA LEU A 176 -1.35 -28.70 15.93
C LEU A 176 -0.50 -27.84 14.95
N PRO A 177 0.35 -28.42 14.06
CA PRO A 177 1.19 -27.61 13.18
C PRO A 177 0.38 -26.81 12.14
N GLY A 178 -0.64 -27.41 11.54
CA GLY A 178 -1.50 -26.74 10.55
C GLY A 178 -2.34 -25.62 11.18
N LEU A 179 -2.77 -25.82 12.43
CA LEU A 179 -3.48 -24.82 13.22
C LEU A 179 -2.58 -23.62 13.53
N LEU A 180 -1.35 -23.85 13.98
CA LEU A 180 -0.40 -22.79 14.28
C LEU A 180 -0.02 -21.99 13.02
N LEU A 181 0.18 -22.65 11.88
CA LEU A 181 0.44 -21.98 10.60
C LEU A 181 -0.74 -21.10 10.16
N LEU A 182 -1.97 -21.59 10.31
CA LEU A 182 -3.16 -20.83 9.99
C LEU A 182 -3.29 -19.60 10.89
N ALA A 183 -3.19 -19.79 12.22
CA ALA A 183 -3.27 -18.70 13.18
C ALA A 183 -2.16 -17.65 12.99
N ALA A 184 -0.94 -18.10 12.72
CA ALA A 184 0.18 -17.21 12.39
C ALA A 184 -0.09 -16.43 11.10
N SER A 185 -0.59 -17.08 10.03
CA SER A 185 -0.90 -16.39 8.77
C SER A 185 -1.96 -15.31 8.93
N PHE A 186 -3.03 -15.57 9.68
CA PHE A 186 -4.08 -14.60 9.97
C PHE A 186 -3.57 -13.45 10.85
N SER A 187 -2.81 -13.78 11.89
CA SER A 187 -2.19 -12.76 12.75
C SER A 187 -1.29 -11.81 11.96
N LEU A 188 -0.45 -12.34 11.07
CA LEU A 188 0.40 -11.54 10.19
C LEU A 188 -0.41 -10.64 9.25
N MET A 189 -1.49 -11.15 8.67
CA MET A 189 -2.40 -10.36 7.82
C MET A 189 -3.04 -9.19 8.57
N VAL A 190 -3.58 -9.45 9.76
CA VAL A 190 -4.22 -8.41 10.58
C VAL A 190 -3.18 -7.39 11.07
N ALA A 191 -1.99 -7.85 11.47
CA ALA A 191 -0.90 -6.96 11.84
C ALA A 191 -0.43 -6.09 10.65
N ALA A 192 -0.41 -6.64 9.43
CA ALA A 192 -0.12 -5.87 8.23
C ALA A 192 -1.15 -4.75 8.02
N VAL A 193 -2.45 -5.07 8.05
CA VAL A 193 -3.52 -4.06 7.95
C VAL A 193 -3.39 -3.01 9.06
N THR A 194 -3.02 -3.43 10.27
CA THR A 194 -2.77 -2.52 11.40
C THR A 194 -1.63 -1.56 11.11
N CYS A 195 -0.52 -2.01 10.52
CA CYS A 195 0.57 -1.12 10.07
C CYS A 195 0.04 -0.02 9.15
N LEU A 196 -0.87 -0.36 8.24
CA LEU A 196 -1.45 0.59 7.29
C LEU A 196 -2.37 1.60 8.01
N ILE A 197 -3.30 1.13 8.85
CA ILE A 197 -4.19 1.99 9.65
C ILE A 197 -3.38 2.96 10.50
N VAL A 198 -2.34 2.47 11.14
CA VAL A 198 -1.48 3.26 12.03
C VAL A 198 -0.62 4.28 11.28
N ALA A 199 -0.23 3.97 10.04
CA ALA A 199 0.49 4.86 9.14
C ALA A 199 -0.40 5.92 8.48
N LEU A 200 -1.71 5.70 8.40
CA LEU A 200 -2.66 6.61 7.75
C LEU A 200 -2.58 8.07 8.24
N PRO A 201 -2.62 8.38 9.55
CA PRO A 201 -2.49 9.76 10.01
C PRO A 201 -1.14 10.38 9.63
N LEU A 202 -0.07 9.59 9.60
CA LEU A 202 1.26 10.08 9.21
C LEU A 202 1.32 10.41 7.71
N ASN A 203 0.68 9.58 6.87
CA ASN A 203 0.56 9.84 5.44
C ASN A 203 -0.32 11.07 5.16
N ASN A 204 -1.36 11.31 5.99
CA ASN A 204 -2.17 12.52 5.90
C ASN A 204 -1.35 13.77 6.25
N SER A 205 -0.55 13.73 7.33
CA SER A 205 0.35 14.85 7.66
C SER A 205 1.40 15.09 6.57
N MET A 206 1.93 14.03 5.94
CA MET A 206 2.81 14.15 4.78
C MET A 206 2.09 14.84 3.61
N ARG A 207 0.83 14.49 3.33
CA ARG A 207 0.01 15.11 2.29
C ARG A 207 -0.19 16.61 2.55
N GLU A 208 -0.41 16.99 3.81
CA GLU A 208 -0.59 18.38 4.24
C GLU A 208 0.69 19.21 4.05
N ILE A 209 1.85 18.68 4.47
CA ILE A 209 3.16 19.35 4.30
C ILE A 209 3.41 19.66 2.83
N THR A 210 3.09 18.71 1.96
CA THR A 210 3.39 18.85 0.55
C THR A 210 2.37 19.67 -0.21
N ARG A 211 1.27 20.11 0.43
CA ARG A 211 0.13 20.80 -0.20
C ARG A 211 -0.34 20.15 -1.51
N ARG A 212 -0.15 18.82 -1.65
CA ARG A 212 -0.40 18.00 -2.86
C ARG A 212 0.53 18.24 -4.07
N ASP A 213 1.59 19.03 -3.92
CA ASP A 213 2.62 19.31 -4.94
C ASP A 213 3.97 18.65 -4.61
N LEU A 214 3.95 17.33 -4.42
CA LEU A 214 5.21 16.57 -4.34
C LEU A 214 5.79 16.43 -5.75
N THR A 215 6.63 17.39 -6.16
CA THR A 215 7.25 17.35 -7.47
C THR A 215 8.23 16.17 -7.60
N PRO A 216 8.37 15.58 -8.80
CA PRO A 216 9.37 14.55 -9.06
C PRO A 216 10.80 15.03 -8.79
N THR A 217 11.03 16.34 -8.83
CA THR A 217 12.30 16.98 -8.49
C THR A 217 12.61 16.86 -6.99
N VAL A 218 11.63 17.17 -6.12
CA VAL A 218 11.79 17.04 -4.66
C VAL A 218 12.00 15.57 -4.26
N THR A 219 11.21 14.64 -4.80
CA THR A 219 11.43 13.21 -4.53
C THR A 219 12.77 12.72 -5.06
N ARG A 220 13.19 13.16 -6.25
CA ARG A 220 14.54 12.86 -6.75
C ARG A 220 15.61 13.44 -5.84
N ALA A 221 15.49 14.67 -5.34
CA ALA A 221 16.47 15.25 -4.43
C ALA A 221 16.64 14.39 -3.16
N ILE A 222 15.54 13.87 -2.60
CA ILE A 222 15.56 13.00 -1.41
C ILE A 222 16.19 11.62 -1.70
N PHE A 223 15.90 11.02 -2.86
CA PHE A 223 16.30 9.64 -3.17
C PHE A 223 17.56 9.50 -4.04
N ALA A 224 17.93 10.54 -4.79
CA ALA A 224 19.07 10.55 -5.66
C ALA A 224 20.38 10.66 -4.87
N ARG A 225 21.45 10.14 -5.46
CA ARG A 225 22.81 10.30 -4.91
C ARG A 225 23.49 11.59 -5.37
N LYS A 226 22.90 12.29 -6.35
CA LYS A 226 23.49 13.49 -6.94
C LYS A 226 22.75 14.73 -6.42
N PRO A 227 23.47 15.83 -6.14
CA PRO A 227 22.85 17.09 -5.79
C PRO A 227 21.93 17.50 -6.94
N VAL A 228 20.67 17.74 -6.61
CA VAL A 228 19.71 18.37 -7.50
C VAL A 228 19.50 19.76 -6.93
N GLU A 229 19.81 20.79 -7.71
CA GLU A 229 19.58 22.17 -7.29
C GLU A 229 18.07 22.39 -7.12
N LEU A 230 17.68 22.70 -5.88
CA LEU A 230 16.32 23.05 -5.50
C LEU A 230 16.29 24.57 -5.30
N SER A 231 15.42 25.27 -6.03
CA SER A 231 15.26 26.72 -5.93
C SER A 231 14.15 27.10 -4.93
N GLY A 232 14.32 28.26 -4.27
CA GLY A 232 13.32 28.82 -3.34
C GLY A 232 13.13 27.96 -2.08
N ASP A 233 11.86 27.76 -1.68
CA ASP A 233 11.49 27.02 -0.46
C ASP A 233 11.56 25.49 -0.60
N ALA A 234 11.90 24.99 -1.79
CA ALA A 234 11.92 23.56 -2.10
C ALA A 234 12.88 22.73 -1.22
N PRO A 235 14.06 23.22 -0.77
CA PRO A 235 14.91 22.49 0.18
C PRO A 235 14.20 22.23 1.52
N GLN A 236 13.53 23.23 2.11
CA GLN A 236 12.85 23.08 3.40
C GLN A 236 11.69 22.07 3.30
N ILE A 237 10.92 22.13 2.22
CA ILE A 237 9.85 21.15 1.94
C ILE A 237 10.45 19.75 1.78
N ALA A 238 11.56 19.62 1.05
CA ALA A 238 12.23 18.34 0.85
C ALA A 238 12.68 17.70 2.18
N VAL A 239 13.26 18.48 3.11
CA VAL A 239 13.67 17.97 4.41
C VAL A 239 12.46 17.55 5.25
N ARG A 240 11.39 18.37 5.32
CA ARG A 240 10.15 17.99 6.05
C ARG A 240 9.52 16.71 5.52
N VAL A 241 9.46 16.57 4.19
CA VAL A 241 8.97 15.35 3.53
C VAL A 241 9.90 14.17 3.81
N ALA A 242 11.23 14.35 3.74
CA ALA A 242 12.19 13.30 4.05
C ALA A 242 12.06 12.82 5.51
N THR A 243 11.87 13.72 6.47
CA THR A 243 11.63 13.40 7.87
C THR A 243 10.37 12.56 8.04
N MET A 244 9.27 12.92 7.37
CA MET A 244 8.05 12.10 7.39
C MET A 244 8.26 10.74 6.72
N LEU A 245 8.93 10.69 5.57
CA LEU A 245 9.25 9.44 4.87
C LEU A 245 10.15 8.52 5.71
N ALA A 246 11.08 9.06 6.49
CA ALA A 246 11.94 8.28 7.38
C ALA A 246 11.14 7.56 8.48
N VAL A 247 10.01 8.15 8.89
CA VAL A 247 9.08 7.62 9.90
C VAL A 247 8.04 6.70 9.29
N THR A 248 7.47 7.03 8.12
CA THR A 248 6.39 6.25 7.50
C THR A 248 6.88 5.03 6.72
N SER A 249 8.05 5.11 6.08
CA SER A 249 8.59 4.02 5.24
C SER A 249 8.79 2.70 6.00
N PRO A 250 9.26 2.68 7.27
CA PRO A 250 9.31 1.45 8.07
C PRO A 250 7.94 0.79 8.27
N PHE A 251 6.85 1.55 8.42
CA PHE A 251 5.50 0.98 8.54
C PHE A 251 5.02 0.37 7.22
N GLN A 252 5.34 1.02 6.08
CA GLN A 252 5.04 0.46 4.76
C GLN A 252 5.84 -0.82 4.49
N LEU A 253 7.12 -0.84 4.89
CA LEU A 253 7.95 -2.04 4.84
C LEU A 253 7.38 -3.14 5.74
N GLY A 254 6.97 -2.80 6.96
CA GLY A 254 6.32 -3.73 7.89
C GLY A 254 5.04 -4.31 7.31
N TYR A 255 4.16 -3.48 6.73
CA TYR A 255 2.98 -3.94 5.99
C TYR A 255 3.34 -4.94 4.88
N GLY A 256 4.32 -4.61 4.03
CA GLY A 256 4.75 -5.48 2.94
C GLY A 256 5.30 -6.82 3.43
N VAL A 257 6.21 -6.78 4.42
CA VAL A 257 6.83 -7.99 5.00
C VAL A 257 5.80 -8.88 5.69
N LEU A 258 4.93 -8.31 6.52
CA LEU A 258 3.90 -9.07 7.24
C LEU A 258 2.89 -9.67 6.27
N SER A 259 2.44 -8.92 5.26
CA SER A 259 1.52 -9.42 4.22
C SER A 259 2.16 -10.58 3.45
N VAL A 260 3.37 -10.38 2.91
CA VAL A 260 4.03 -11.42 2.12
C VAL A 260 4.34 -12.66 2.98
N SER A 261 4.74 -12.47 4.24
CA SER A 261 4.98 -13.58 5.16
C SER A 261 3.70 -14.35 5.48
N GLY A 262 2.58 -13.65 5.74
CA GLY A 262 1.30 -14.31 5.97
C GLY A 262 0.81 -15.11 4.77
N LEU A 263 0.93 -14.56 3.55
CA LEU A 263 0.62 -15.30 2.30
C LEU A 263 1.53 -16.50 2.12
N SER A 264 2.84 -16.33 2.37
CA SER A 264 3.82 -17.41 2.25
C SER A 264 3.49 -18.55 3.21
N LEU A 265 3.06 -18.27 4.45
CA LEU A 265 2.63 -19.30 5.39
C LEU A 265 1.37 -20.05 4.92
N GLN A 266 0.42 -19.37 4.26
CA GLN A 266 -0.74 -20.03 3.68
C GLN A 266 -0.33 -21.00 2.56
N TRP A 267 0.59 -20.60 1.70
CA TRP A 267 1.10 -21.49 0.65
C TRP A 267 1.97 -22.61 1.18
N VAL A 268 2.83 -22.34 2.17
CA VAL A 268 3.61 -23.39 2.87
C VAL A 268 2.68 -24.41 3.49
N ARG A 269 1.58 -23.98 4.13
CA ARG A 269 0.55 -24.88 4.64
C ARG A 269 -0.07 -25.71 3.52
N GLY A 270 -0.46 -25.08 2.41
CA GLY A 270 -1.01 -25.79 1.25
C GLY A 270 -0.03 -26.83 0.70
N VAL A 271 1.24 -26.49 0.56
CA VAL A 271 2.28 -27.42 0.08
C VAL A 271 2.53 -28.54 1.10
N ALA A 272 2.63 -28.23 2.39
CA ALA A 272 2.88 -29.21 3.45
C ALA A 272 1.73 -30.21 3.62
N LEU A 273 0.49 -29.80 3.31
CA LEU A 273 -0.69 -30.67 3.32
C LEU A 273 -0.94 -31.35 1.96
N ASN A 274 -0.08 -31.13 0.96
CA ASN A 274 -0.28 -31.56 -0.44
C ASN A 274 -1.59 -31.04 -1.08
N GLU A 275 -2.12 -29.93 -0.58
CA GLU A 275 -3.34 -29.26 -1.05
C GLU A 275 -3.04 -28.11 -2.04
N GLY A 276 -1.80 -27.60 -2.08
CA GLY A 276 -1.44 -26.36 -2.80
C GLY A 276 -1.15 -26.51 -4.29
N GLY A 277 -1.10 -27.73 -4.83
CA GLY A 277 -0.70 -28.00 -6.21
C GLY A 277 0.70 -27.49 -6.58
N GLU A 278 1.04 -27.54 -7.88
CA GLU A 278 2.33 -27.05 -8.40
C GLU A 278 2.44 -25.53 -8.35
N PHE A 279 1.31 -24.83 -8.50
CA PHE A 279 1.26 -23.37 -8.45
C PHE A 279 1.79 -22.82 -7.13
N ALA A 280 1.35 -23.35 -5.98
CA ALA A 280 1.82 -22.85 -4.69
C ALA A 280 3.34 -23.00 -4.53
N ARG A 281 3.94 -24.05 -5.12
CA ARG A 281 5.40 -24.27 -5.09
C ARG A 281 6.13 -23.22 -5.94
N ILE A 282 5.64 -22.95 -7.14
CA ILE A 282 6.19 -21.92 -8.05
C ILE A 282 6.00 -20.53 -7.45
N ALA A 283 4.81 -20.23 -6.92
CA ALA A 283 4.51 -18.96 -6.30
C ALA A 283 5.42 -18.71 -5.09
N LEU A 284 5.65 -19.73 -4.25
CA LEU A 284 6.57 -19.63 -3.11
C LEU A 284 8.03 -19.43 -3.56
N SER A 285 8.48 -20.15 -4.59
CA SER A 285 9.86 -20.05 -5.10
C SER A 285 10.16 -18.69 -5.72
N VAL A 286 9.16 -17.98 -6.24
CA VAL A 286 9.29 -16.62 -6.77
C VAL A 286 9.08 -15.55 -5.68
N LEU A 287 8.04 -15.71 -4.86
CA LEU A 287 7.63 -14.69 -3.89
C LEU A 287 8.67 -14.49 -2.79
N VAL A 288 9.28 -15.57 -2.29
CA VAL A 288 10.25 -15.48 -1.20
C VAL A 288 11.51 -14.71 -1.63
N PRO A 289 12.20 -15.03 -2.74
CA PRO A 289 13.32 -14.22 -3.23
C PRO A 289 12.91 -12.78 -3.55
N LEU A 290 11.75 -12.58 -4.17
CA LEU A 290 11.23 -11.24 -4.49
C LEU A 290 11.01 -10.42 -3.22
N MET A 291 10.55 -11.05 -2.14
CA MET A 291 10.41 -10.42 -0.82
C MET A 291 11.77 -9.97 -0.29
N PHE A 292 12.77 -10.86 -0.22
CA PHE A 292 14.11 -10.50 0.26
C PHE A 292 14.73 -9.37 -0.55
N PHE A 293 14.58 -9.43 -1.87
CA PHE A 293 15.04 -8.36 -2.78
C PHE A 293 14.31 -7.03 -2.50
N SER A 294 12.99 -7.05 -2.38
CA SER A 294 12.17 -5.86 -2.12
C SER A 294 12.49 -5.25 -0.76
N VAL A 295 12.66 -6.08 0.28
CA VAL A 295 13.08 -5.65 1.63
C VAL A 295 14.45 -5.01 1.59
N GLY A 296 15.41 -5.60 0.86
CA GLY A 296 16.74 -5.03 0.66
C GLY A 296 16.68 -3.65 -0.01
N LEU A 297 15.94 -3.53 -1.12
CA LEU A 297 15.77 -2.27 -1.84
C LEU A 297 15.11 -1.19 -0.97
N LEU A 298 14.02 -1.52 -0.26
CA LEU A 298 13.32 -0.59 0.62
C LEU A 298 14.17 -0.20 1.83
N GLY A 299 14.92 -1.14 2.41
CA GLY A 299 15.86 -0.87 3.48
C GLY A 299 16.96 0.11 3.05
N LEU A 300 17.50 -0.06 1.84
CA LEU A 300 18.44 0.90 1.26
C LEU A 300 17.81 2.28 1.05
N ARG A 301 16.56 2.34 0.59
CA ARG A 301 15.82 3.62 0.45
C ARG A 301 15.64 4.31 1.80
N ILE A 302 15.21 3.58 2.83
CA ILE A 302 15.04 4.13 4.19
C ILE A 302 16.35 4.68 4.72
N ARG A 303 17.47 3.96 4.53
CA ARG A 303 18.80 4.44 4.93
C ARG A 303 19.19 5.73 4.22
N ARG A 304 18.88 5.87 2.92
CA ARG A 304 19.15 7.10 2.17
C ARG A 304 18.33 8.28 2.67
N VAL A 305 17.03 8.08 2.89
CA VAL A 305 16.16 9.13 3.43
C VAL A 305 16.64 9.58 4.81
N ARG A 306 16.99 8.65 5.69
CA ARG A 306 17.54 8.98 7.01
C ARG A 306 18.87 9.71 6.95
N ARG A 307 19.71 9.38 5.97
CA ARG A 307 20.97 10.10 5.75
C ARG A 307 20.71 11.51 5.26
N TYR A 308 19.82 11.68 4.29
CA TYR A 308 19.43 12.99 3.77
C TYR A 308 18.92 13.93 4.88
N VAL A 309 18.08 13.43 5.79
CA VAL A 309 17.59 14.20 6.93
C VAL A 309 18.73 14.65 7.85
N ARG A 310 19.68 13.76 8.17
CA ARG A 310 20.84 14.13 9.02
C ARG A 310 21.74 15.16 8.36
N ASP A 311 21.96 15.01 7.06
CA ASP A 311 22.84 15.90 6.29
C ASP A 311 22.24 17.31 6.12
N HIS A 312 20.94 17.49 6.36
CA HIS A 312 20.21 18.75 6.19
C HIS A 312 19.44 19.17 7.46
N ASP A 313 19.88 18.72 8.64
CA ASP A 313 19.20 19.00 9.93
C ASP A 313 19.20 20.49 10.28
N GLU A 314 20.22 21.23 9.83
CA GLU A 314 20.36 22.68 9.99
C GLU A 314 19.17 23.44 9.37
N LEU A 315 18.67 22.99 8.21
CA LEU A 315 17.53 23.61 7.52
C LEU A 315 16.19 23.46 8.28
N LEU A 316 16.13 22.60 9.30
CA LEU A 316 14.96 22.48 10.17
C LEU A 316 14.99 23.51 11.31
N GLN A 317 16.17 23.90 11.78
CA GLN A 317 16.35 24.79 12.93
C GLN A 317 16.07 26.26 12.55
N ASP A 318 16.45 26.67 11.33
CA ASP A 318 16.24 28.03 10.82
C ASP A 318 14.77 28.45 10.69
N VAL A 319 13.83 27.51 10.77
CA VAL A 319 12.39 27.77 10.63
C VAL A 319 11.68 27.88 12.00
N GLU A 320 12.29 27.41 13.08
CA GLU A 320 11.73 27.49 14.44
C GLU A 320 12.01 28.82 15.15
N THR A 321 12.91 29.65 14.61
CA THR A 321 13.10 31.04 15.02
C THR A 321 12.31 31.97 14.10
N PRO A 322 11.04 32.29 14.40
CA PRO A 322 10.49 33.52 13.87
C PRO A 322 11.43 34.61 14.37
N SER A 323 12.04 35.35 13.45
CA SER A 323 12.56 36.67 13.76
C SER A 323 11.37 37.46 14.29
N VAL A 324 11.21 37.44 15.61
CA VAL A 324 10.36 38.38 16.33
C VAL A 324 10.99 39.71 16.01
N ASP A 325 10.45 40.40 15.01
CA ASP A 325 10.82 41.76 14.70
C ASP A 325 10.44 42.58 15.95
N PRO A 326 11.40 43.07 16.74
CA PRO A 326 11.11 43.77 17.99
C PRO A 326 10.41 45.12 17.76
N ALA A 327 10.10 45.46 16.51
CA ALA A 327 9.57 46.75 16.08
C ALA A 327 8.04 46.84 15.96
N LEU A 328 7.27 45.78 16.23
CA LEU A 328 5.80 45.89 16.27
C LEU A 328 5.31 46.21 17.70
N PRO A 329 4.93 47.46 17.99
CA PRO A 329 4.31 47.78 19.27
C PRO A 329 2.98 47.03 19.38
N LEU A 330 2.83 46.29 20.48
CA LEU A 330 1.57 45.74 20.94
C LEU A 330 0.59 46.90 21.17
N ASN A 331 -0.30 47.13 20.22
CA ASN A 331 -1.40 48.06 20.41
C ASN A 331 -2.51 47.31 21.16
N ASN A 332 -2.72 47.71 22.42
CA ASN A 332 -3.81 47.26 23.30
C ASN A 332 -5.16 47.75 22.81
#